data_AF-A0A2X3GNP7-F1
#
_entry.id   AF-A0A2X3GNP7-F1
#
_cell.length_a   1.000
_cell.length_b   1.000
_cell.length_c   1.000
_cell.angle_alpha   90.00
_cell.angle_beta   90.00
_cell.angle_gamma   90.00
#
_symmetry.space_group_name_H-M   'P 1'
#
loop_
_entity.id
_entity.type
_entity.pdbx_description
1 polymer ?
#
loop_
_entity_poly.entity_id
_entity_poly.type
_entity_poly.pdbx_seq_one_letter_code
_entity_poly.pdbx_strand_id
1 'polypeptide(L)'
;MINVSNASDSQVIRIQVQSKNPNDAVKIANETVRVFKKEIPKIMKIDNISVLSPAFYDSAMSPVKPHQSLMLVVSGLFGLVIGIIIMFVRDLFDRSIKSKEDVEAILNLPVLSMISEIKEADIQKFKNKRRKRKG
;
A
#
# COMPACT_ATOMS: atom_id res chain seq x y z
N MET A 1 20.02 -10.79 8.52
CA MET A 1 20.95 -9.98 7.72
C MET A 1 21.89 -9.24 8.67
N ILE A 2 23.19 -9.32 8.44
CA ILE A 2 24.20 -8.54 9.17
C ILE A 2 24.64 -7.40 8.25
N ASN A 3 24.63 -6.18 8.75
CA ASN A 3 25.09 -5.00 8.04
C ASN A 3 26.20 -4.33 8.86
N VAL A 4 27.34 -4.07 8.22
CA VAL A 4 28.50 -3.43 8.86
C VAL A 4 28.75 -2.13 8.12
N SER A 5 28.72 -1.02 8.83
CA SER A 5 28.99 0.30 8.26
C SER A 5 29.96 1.07 9.15
N ASN A 6 30.75 1.98 8.56
CA ASN A 6 31.56 2.92 9.32
C ASN A 6 30.85 4.28 9.35
N ALA A 7 30.91 4.99 10.48
CA ALA A 7 30.52 6.40 10.47
C ALA A 7 31.61 7.20 9.72
N SER A 8 31.21 8.00 8.73
CA SER A 8 32.14 8.76 7.89
C SER A 8 33.14 9.54 8.76
N ASP A 9 34.44 9.43 8.42
CA ASP A 9 35.56 10.05 9.13
C ASP A 9 35.69 9.68 10.61
N SER A 10 35.06 8.58 11.04
CA SER A 10 35.09 8.09 12.41
C SER A 10 35.78 6.73 12.51
N GLN A 11 36.34 6.45 13.68
CA GLN A 11 36.81 5.11 14.08
C GLN A 11 35.67 4.26 14.69
N VAL A 12 34.42 4.64 14.42
CA VAL A 12 33.22 4.00 14.99
C VAL A 12 32.59 3.06 13.97
N ILE A 13 32.73 1.76 14.23
CA ILE A 13 32.12 0.70 13.44
C ILE A 13 30.72 0.38 13.99
N ARG A 14 29.73 0.40 13.11
CA ARG A 14 28.34 0.06 13.42
C ARG A 14 28.01 -1.33 12.87
N ILE A 15 27.69 -2.25 13.76
CA ILE A 15 27.24 -3.61 13.41
C ILE A 15 25.73 -3.68 13.67
N GLN A 16 24.95 -3.92 12.64
CA GLN A 16 23.49 -4.00 12.71
C GLN A 16 23.04 -5.39 12.29
N VAL A 17 22.25 -6.05 13.12
CA VAL A 17 21.73 -7.38 12.82
C VAL A 17 20.21 -7.33 12.79
N GLN A 18 19.65 -7.74 11.66
CA GLN A 18 18.21 -7.89 11.47
C GLN A 18 17.87 -9.38 11.42
N SER A 19 17.00 -9.84 12.32
CA SER A 19 16.50 -11.21 12.37
C SER A 19 14.99 -11.22 12.60
N LYS A 20 14.34 -12.35 12.29
CA LYS A 20 12.91 -12.58 12.59
C LYS A 20 12.68 -12.71 14.10
N ASN A 21 13.62 -13.34 14.80
CA ASN A 21 13.60 -13.47 16.25
C ASN A 21 14.55 -12.42 16.86
N PRO A 22 14.06 -11.54 17.74
CA PRO A 22 14.89 -10.49 18.32
C PRO A 22 16.01 -11.03 19.23
N ASN A 23 15.78 -12.15 19.92
CA ASN A 23 16.81 -12.77 20.76
C ASN A 23 18.01 -13.25 19.92
N ASP A 24 17.73 -13.80 18.74
CA ASP A 24 18.78 -14.24 17.82
C ASP A 24 19.57 -13.05 17.27
N ALA A 25 18.89 -11.93 16.96
CA ALA A 25 19.57 -10.72 16.51
C ALA A 25 20.57 -10.21 17.56
N VAL A 26 20.15 -10.17 18.83
CA VAL A 26 21.00 -9.76 19.95
C VAL A 26 22.19 -10.70 20.12
N LYS A 27 21.93 -12.01 20.13
CA LYS A 27 22.97 -13.04 20.27
C LYS A 27 24.02 -12.93 19.15
N ILE A 28 23.56 -12.83 17.90
CA ILE A 28 24.44 -12.73 16.73
C ILE A 28 25.24 -11.41 16.78
N ALA A 29 24.62 -10.28 17.12
CA ALA A 29 25.32 -9.00 17.19
C ALA A 29 26.44 -9.02 18.24
N ASN A 30 26.14 -9.48 19.45
CA ASN A 30 27.11 -9.55 20.54
C ASN A 30 28.23 -10.57 20.25
N GLU A 31 27.91 -11.72 19.65
CA GLU A 31 28.92 -12.71 19.28
C GLU A 31 29.82 -12.19 18.14
N THR A 32 29.25 -11.46 17.18
CA THR A 32 30.02 -10.81 16.11
C THR A 32 31.01 -9.80 16.71
N VAL A 33 30.57 -8.97 17.67
CA VAL A 33 31.46 -8.03 18.38
C VAL A 33 32.56 -8.78 19.14
N ARG A 34 32.22 -9.90 19.81
CA ARG A 34 33.20 -10.72 20.53
C ARG A 34 34.28 -11.27 19.61
N VAL A 35 33.90 -11.86 18.48
CA VAL A 35 34.86 -12.38 17.48
C VAL A 35 35.67 -11.25 16.86
N PHE A 36 35.02 -10.12 16.54
CA PHE A 36 35.69 -8.94 16.01
C PHE A 36 36.80 -8.42 16.95
N LYS A 37 36.49 -8.28 18.25
CA LYS A 37 37.49 -7.87 19.26
C LYS A 37 38.67 -8.83 19.37
N LYS A 38 38.47 -10.13 19.09
CA LYS A 38 39.51 -11.15 19.17
C LYS A 38 40.43 -11.16 17.95
N GLU A 39 39.88 -10.96 16.75
CA GLU A 39 40.63 -11.15 15.50
C GLU A 39 41.23 -9.85 14.94
N ILE A 40 40.57 -8.70 15.13
CA ILE A 40 41.02 -7.42 14.54
C ILE A 40 42.39 -6.94 15.04
N PRO A 41 42.73 -7.03 16.34
CA PRO A 41 44.05 -6.63 16.81
C PRO A 41 45.19 -7.39 16.12
N LYS A 42 44.97 -8.66 15.75
CA LYS A 42 45.98 -9.49 15.06
C LYS A 42 46.24 -9.05 13.62
N ILE A 43 45.25 -8.46 12.97
CA ILE A 43 45.29 -8.12 11.53
C ILE A 43 45.69 -6.66 11.34
N MET A 44 45.12 -5.77 12.16
CA MET A 44 45.27 -4.32 11.97
C MET A 44 46.20 -3.66 13.00
N LYS A 45 46.75 -4.40 13.97
CA LYS A 45 47.63 -3.88 15.05
C LYS A 45 47.01 -2.68 15.79
N ILE A 46 45.70 -2.73 16.01
CA ILE A 46 44.97 -1.70 16.74
C ILE A 46 44.72 -2.21 18.15
N ASP A 47 45.12 -1.41 19.13
CA ASP A 47 44.90 -1.68 20.54
C ASP A 47 43.68 -0.88 21.05
N ASN A 48 42.97 -1.41 22.06
CA ASN A 48 41.87 -0.73 22.77
C ASN A 48 40.53 -0.59 22.01
N ILE A 49 39.93 -1.72 21.62
CA ILE A 49 38.56 -1.76 21.08
C ILE A 49 37.54 -1.66 22.22
N SER A 50 36.80 -0.56 22.29
CA SER A 50 35.68 -0.37 23.22
C SER A 50 34.33 -0.63 22.57
N VAL A 51 33.42 -1.26 23.31
CA VAL A 51 32.03 -1.48 22.85
C VAL A 51 31.20 -0.31 23.35
N LEU A 52 30.83 0.60 22.45
CA LEU A 52 30.07 1.79 22.80
C LEU A 52 28.60 1.48 23.12
N SER A 53 28.01 0.53 22.39
CA SER A 53 26.60 0.13 22.56
C SER A 53 26.47 -1.38 22.36
N PRO A 54 26.28 -2.16 23.44
CA PRO A 54 25.99 -3.59 23.33
C PRO A 54 24.58 -3.81 22.81
N ALA A 55 24.35 -4.89 22.08
CA ALA A 55 22.99 -5.27 21.68
C ALA A 55 22.25 -5.85 22.89
N PHE A 56 21.04 -5.39 23.14
CA PHE A 56 20.12 -5.94 24.13
C PHE A 56 18.72 -6.04 23.55
N TYR A 57 17.93 -6.96 24.11
CA TYR A 57 16.52 -7.08 23.77
C TYR A 57 15.73 -6.23 24.76
N ASP A 58 14.92 -5.32 24.24
CA ASP A 58 13.93 -4.58 25.00
C ASP A 58 12.54 -4.98 24.49
N SER A 59 11.64 -5.31 25.40
CA SER A 59 10.24 -5.63 25.10
C SER A 59 9.50 -4.44 24.46
N ALA A 60 10.01 -3.22 24.59
CA ALA A 60 9.49 -2.02 23.94
C ALA A 60 9.97 -1.85 22.48
N MET A 61 10.82 -2.74 21.97
CA MET A 61 11.39 -2.61 20.62
C MET A 61 10.34 -2.86 19.53
N SER A 62 10.01 -1.81 18.78
CA SER A 62 9.04 -1.90 17.68
C SER A 62 9.65 -2.58 16.44
N PRO A 63 8.90 -3.46 15.74
CA PRO A 63 9.38 -4.07 14.50
C PRO A 63 9.69 -3.01 13.44
N VAL A 64 10.89 -3.08 12.87
CA VAL A 64 11.30 -2.17 11.78
C VAL A 64 10.55 -2.44 10.48
N LYS A 65 9.96 -3.63 10.31
CA LYS A 65 9.14 -4.04 9.15
C LYS A 65 8.13 -5.13 9.56
N PRO A 66 6.99 -5.26 8.87
CA PRO A 66 6.44 -4.35 7.87
C PRO A 66 5.63 -3.20 8.48
N HIS A 67 5.62 -2.03 7.82
CA HIS A 67 4.75 -0.91 8.22
C HIS A 67 3.30 -1.21 7.80
N GLN A 68 2.52 -1.72 8.75
CA GLN A 68 1.16 -2.22 8.49
C GLN A 68 0.21 -1.14 7.94
N SER A 69 0.31 0.09 8.43
CA SER A 69 -0.48 1.23 7.93
C SER A 69 -0.20 1.53 6.46
N LEU A 70 1.07 1.55 6.06
CA LEU A 70 1.47 1.77 4.67
C LEU A 70 0.92 0.65 3.77
N MET A 71 1.04 -0.61 4.19
CA MET A 71 0.53 -1.75 3.41
C MET A 71 -0.98 -1.73 3.26
N LEU A 72 -1.73 -1.33 4.30
CA LEU A 72 -3.18 -1.19 4.22
C LEU A 72 -3.59 -0.13 3.18
N VAL A 73 -2.94 1.04 3.22
CA VAL A 73 -3.22 2.11 2.25
C VAL A 73 -2.93 1.65 0.82
N VAL A 74 -1.74 1.08 0.59
CA VAL A 74 -1.34 0.59 -0.74
C VAL A 74 -2.31 -0.49 -1.23
N SER A 75 -2.68 -1.44 -0.38
CA SER A 75 -3.61 -2.52 -0.75
C SER A 75 -5.02 -2.00 -1.03
N GLY A 76 -5.49 -1.00 -0.28
CA GLY A 76 -6.78 -0.35 -0.51
C GLY A 76 -6.83 0.36 -1.87
N LEU A 77 -5.80 1.14 -2.21
CA LEU A 77 -5.68 1.80 -3.51
C LEU A 77 -5.61 0.77 -4.65
N PHE A 78 -4.83 -0.30 -4.45
CA PHE A 78 -4.69 -1.37 -5.43
C PHE A 78 -6.03 -2.08 -5.70
N GLY A 79 -6.80 -2.38 -4.64
CA GLY A 79 -8.14 -2.96 -4.77
C GLY A 79 -9.12 -2.05 -5.52
N LEU A 80 -9.04 -0.74 -5.32
CA LEU A 80 -9.87 0.24 -6.04
C LEU A 80 -9.58 0.21 -7.54
N VAL A 81 -8.29 0.23 -7.92
CA VAL A 81 -7.87 0.13 -9.33
C VAL A 81 -8.39 -1.16 -9.97
N ILE A 82 -8.25 -2.29 -9.27
CA ILE A 82 -8.78 -3.58 -9.75
C ILE A 82 -10.30 -3.52 -9.90
N GLY A 83 -11.02 -2.92 -8.95
CA GLY A 83 -12.48 -2.78 -9.02
C GLY A 83 -12.93 -1.99 -10.24
N ILE A 84 -12.22 -0.91 -10.58
CA ILE A 84 -12.48 -0.13 -11.80
C ILE A 84 -12.24 -0.97 -13.05
N ILE A 85 -11.12 -1.70 -13.11
CA ILE A 85 -10.81 -2.57 -14.25
C ILE A 85 -11.89 -3.62 -14.43
N ILE A 86 -12.35 -4.27 -13.36
CA ILE A 86 -13.41 -5.26 -13.41
C ILE A 86 -14.74 -4.65 -13.90
N MET A 87 -15.05 -3.42 -13.47
CA MET A 87 -16.24 -2.70 -13.92
C MET A 87 -16.20 -2.45 -15.44
N PHE A 88 -15.05 -2.00 -15.98
CA PHE A 88 -14.89 -1.83 -17.43
C PHE A 88 -14.96 -3.15 -18.19
N VAL A 89 -14.30 -4.21 -17.69
CA VAL A 89 -14.40 -5.54 -18.33
C VAL A 89 -15.84 -6.02 -18.37
N ARG A 90 -16.61 -5.82 -17.29
CA ARG A 90 -18.02 -6.18 -17.26
C ARG A 90 -18.85 -5.38 -18.25
N ASP A 91 -18.56 -4.09 -18.41
CA ASP A 91 -19.25 -3.21 -19.35
C ASP A 91 -18.93 -3.55 -20.82
N LEU A 92 -17.66 -3.81 -21.14
CA LEU A 92 -17.22 -4.22 -22.48
C LEU A 92 -17.83 -5.56 -22.93
N PHE A 93 -18.10 -6.46 -22.00
CA PHE A 93 -18.74 -7.76 -22.28
C PHE A 93 -20.27 -7.70 -22.18
N ASP A 94 -20.85 -6.56 -21.78
CA ASP A 94 -22.29 -6.34 -21.81
C ASP A 94 -22.74 -6.10 -23.26
N ARG A 95 -23.76 -6.84 -23.71
CA ARG A 95 -24.33 -6.74 -25.07
C ARG A 95 -25.64 -5.97 -25.12
N SER A 96 -26.05 -5.38 -24.00
CA SER A 96 -27.28 -4.60 -23.92
C SER A 96 -27.13 -3.24 -24.61
N ILE A 97 -28.19 -2.80 -25.29
CA ILE A 97 -28.29 -1.49 -25.94
C ILE A 97 -28.89 -0.52 -24.92
N LYS A 98 -28.12 0.49 -24.50
CA LYS A 98 -28.53 1.41 -23.43
C LYS A 98 -28.53 2.88 -23.87
N SER A 99 -27.74 3.21 -24.88
CA SER A 99 -27.58 4.58 -25.37
C SER A 99 -28.08 4.73 -26.80
N LYS A 100 -28.33 5.98 -27.24
CA LYS A 100 -28.64 6.27 -28.64
C LYS A 100 -27.45 5.95 -29.54
N GLU A 101 -26.23 6.17 -29.03
CA GLU A 101 -24.97 5.87 -29.70
C GLU A 101 -24.83 4.37 -29.97
N ASP A 102 -25.27 3.51 -29.04
CA ASP A 102 -25.28 2.06 -29.22
C ASP A 102 -26.19 1.66 -30.40
N VAL A 103 -27.38 2.28 -30.51
CA VAL A 103 -28.35 2.04 -31.60
C VAL A 103 -27.77 2.48 -32.95
N GLU A 104 -27.20 3.69 -33.01
CA GLU A 104 -26.57 4.22 -34.21
C GLU A 104 -25.39 3.35 -34.65
N ALA A 105 -24.55 2.89 -33.72
CA ALA A 105 -23.40 2.05 -34.02
C ALA A 105 -23.78 0.65 -34.52
N ILE A 106 -24.86 0.06 -33.99
CA ILE A 106 -25.32 -1.29 -34.38
C ILE A 106 -26.10 -1.27 -35.70
N LEU A 107 -27.02 -0.32 -35.85
CA LEU A 107 -27.90 -0.24 -37.02
C LEU A 107 -27.27 0.58 -38.17
N ASN A 108 -26.22 1.35 -37.88
CA ASN A 108 -25.54 2.25 -38.82
C ASN A 108 -26.48 3.28 -39.46
N LEU A 109 -27.47 3.74 -38.70
CA LEU A 109 -28.51 4.69 -39.10
C LEU A 109 -28.62 5.81 -38.04
N PRO A 110 -28.86 7.06 -38.45
CA PRO A 110 -28.99 8.18 -37.51
C PRO A 110 -30.29 8.10 -36.71
N VAL A 111 -30.24 8.40 -35.41
CA VAL A 111 -31.42 8.48 -34.55
C VAL A 111 -32.14 9.82 -34.79
N LEU A 112 -33.39 9.74 -35.28
CA LEU A 112 -34.19 10.91 -35.62
C LEU A 112 -34.88 11.56 -34.40
N SER A 113 -35.29 10.75 -33.42
CA SER A 113 -36.04 11.21 -32.23
C SER A 113 -35.94 10.20 -31.09
N MET A 114 -36.05 10.67 -29.85
CA MET A 114 -36.15 9.84 -28.64
C MET A 114 -37.47 10.10 -27.92
N ILE A 115 -38.22 9.03 -27.63
CA ILE A 115 -39.43 9.09 -26.82
C ILE A 115 -39.07 8.58 -25.43
N SER A 116 -39.15 9.47 -24.43
CA SER A 116 -38.89 9.08 -23.04
C SER A 116 -40.11 8.37 -22.44
N GLU A 117 -39.85 7.31 -21.69
CA GLU A 117 -40.89 6.64 -20.90
C GLU A 117 -41.35 7.55 -19.75
N ILE A 118 -42.67 7.77 -19.65
CA ILE A 118 -43.25 8.55 -18.55
C ILE A 118 -43.56 7.58 -17.40
N LYS A 119 -42.88 7.74 -16.26
CA LYS A 119 -43.12 6.92 -15.07
C LYS A 119 -44.30 7.45 -14.26
N GLU A 120 -45.05 6.55 -13.63
CA GLU A 120 -46.20 6.91 -12.78
C GLU A 120 -45.85 7.90 -11.66
N ALA A 121 -44.64 7.79 -11.10
CA ALA A 121 -44.12 8.71 -10.09
C ALA A 121 -44.00 10.16 -10.60
N ASP A 122 -43.66 10.34 -11.88
CA ASP A 122 -43.56 11.67 -12.49
C ASP A 122 -44.96 12.26 -12.68
N ILE A 123 -45.93 11.43 -13.08
CA ILE A 123 -47.35 11.81 -13.15
C ILE A 123 -47.86 12.29 -11.79
N GLN A 124 -47.50 11.61 -10.70
CA GLN A 124 -47.89 12.00 -9.33
C GLN A 124 -47.24 13.33 -8.90
N LYS A 125 -45.95 13.56 -9.22
CA LYS A 125 -45.28 14.84 -8.96
C LYS A 125 -45.99 16.01 -9.67
N PHE A 126 -46.40 15.83 -10.92
CA PHE A 126 -47.16 16.85 -11.65
C PHE A 126 -48.53 17.15 -11.01
N LYS A 127 -49.24 16.12 -10.52
CA LYS A 127 -50.51 16.29 -9.79
C LYS A 127 -50.33 17.08 -8.49
N ASN A 128 -49.32 16.74 -7.68
CA ASN A 128 -49.06 17.44 -6.42
C ASN A 128 -48.60 18.89 -6.62
N LYS A 129 -47.77 19.17 -7.63
CA LYS A 129 -47.31 20.53 -7.95
C LYS A 129 -48.46 21.44 -8.42
N ARG A 130 -49.46 20.88 -9.13
CA ARG A 130 -50.68 21.62 -9.52
C ARG A 130 -51.61 21.91 -8.34
N ARG A 131 -51.73 20.98 -7.39
CA ARG A 131 -52.52 21.19 -6.16
C ARG A 131 -51.96 22.32 -5.30
N LYS A 132 -50.64 22.40 -5.15
CA LYS A 132 -49.95 23.40 -4.32
C LYS A 132 -49.94 24.84 -4.91
N ARG A 133 -50.34 25.01 -6.17
CA ARG A 133 -50.45 26.33 -6.84
C ARG A 133 -51.88 26.89 -6.84
N LYS A 134 -52.87 26.10 -6.40
CA LYS A 134 -54.29 26.47 -6.36
C LYS A 134 -54.82 26.75 -4.95
N GLY A 135 -53.96 26.63 -3.93
CA GLY A 135 -54.20 27.10 -2.56
C GLY A 135 -53.20 28.18 -2.24
#